data_AF-R7GN63-F1
#
_entry.id   AF-R7GN63-F1
#
_cell.length_a   1.000
_cell.length_b   1.000
_cell.length_c   1.000
_cell.angle_alpha   90.00
_cell.angle_beta   90.00
_cell.angle_gamma   90.00
#
_symmetry.space_group_name_H-M   'P 1'
#
loop_
_entity.id
_entity.type
_entity.pdbx_description
1 polymer ?
#
loop_
_entity_poly.entity_id
_entity_poly.type
_entity_poly.pdbx_seq_one_letter_code
_entity_poly.pdbx_strand_id
1 'polypeptide(L)'
;MEQAKIQSDPFKEKFIFFCNGSKMTGKTDFQDYENSSLLDWADEISEKIGTAIYDDFNLSVCGEYFEKEFLEGIISVYASEDAAYKCLSLRKENHNNHIDTNDRLRSLQGLAEKYNISTEPFYKLQVFCKNKDFVESNAAYVAVDTPEKAFCIVDDDISALAAYRKSTARIILSTSESNKAECIGKNADGKKQYVWKVPAIRKTEIFNSIVDYFCVIKQIRTIADKISSAYSILDKQDQLLFTSCISVEPVYYAADIPELKIRDTYKPEVYLYPDKTADVPFQMDSDNTAILEIRDNVLAPKSAGTANVIFYTVINGEKTIFDSKPVHVSDICIESITIKPHRLELDVNEKKSISIAISPRNVSDSRITYTCSDSDVASLEAKSDGTFVITANKVGSCTFEFKAVKTGVVGKCIVEVASTFSKRTSDSMEYYRKGLLAFVVSVISGFITVLINPFGFVFFIAAGICAYNMLKALALKHLEENKCKNTYTVLAILAALFVIVSMTI
;
A
#
# COMPACT_ATOMS: atom_id res chain seq x y z
N MET A 1 20.28 23.38 -29.58
CA MET A 1 20.33 22.16 -28.73
C MET A 1 21.65 22.24 -28.01
N GLU A 2 21.67 22.11 -26.68
CA GLU A 2 22.92 22.13 -25.92
C GLU A 2 23.75 20.89 -26.25
N GLN A 3 25.06 21.09 -26.43
CA GLN A 3 25.98 20.01 -26.80
C GLN A 3 26.77 19.53 -25.59
N ALA A 4 27.08 20.42 -24.63
CA ALA A 4 27.79 20.10 -23.41
C ALA A 4 26.98 20.50 -22.17
N LYS A 5 27.09 19.73 -21.10
CA LYS A 5 26.52 20.08 -19.78
C LYS A 5 27.50 19.73 -18.65
N ILE A 6 27.66 20.66 -17.72
CA ILE A 6 28.34 20.46 -16.44
C ILE A 6 27.27 20.43 -15.35
N GLN A 7 27.23 19.35 -14.58
CA GLN A 7 26.33 19.19 -13.43
C GLN A 7 27.15 19.00 -12.17
N SER A 8 26.96 19.89 -11.20
CA SER A 8 27.59 19.80 -9.88
C SER A 8 26.69 19.08 -8.88
N ASP A 9 27.28 18.25 -8.02
CA ASP A 9 26.71 17.80 -6.75
C ASP A 9 27.63 18.33 -5.63
N PRO A 10 27.36 19.55 -5.12
CA PRO A 10 28.24 20.22 -4.17
C PRO A 10 28.32 19.49 -2.82
N PHE A 11 27.32 18.69 -2.49
CA PHE A 11 27.24 17.91 -1.25
C PHE A 11 28.06 16.62 -1.32
N LYS A 12 28.38 16.14 -2.53
CA LYS A 12 29.29 15.01 -2.77
C LYS A 12 30.64 15.40 -3.35
N GLU A 13 30.93 16.71 -3.47
CA GLU A 13 32.14 17.24 -4.14
C GLU A 13 32.35 16.67 -5.54
N LYS A 14 31.27 16.53 -6.30
CA LYS A 14 31.30 15.83 -7.57
C LYS A 14 30.84 16.69 -8.73
N PHE A 15 31.58 16.64 -9.84
CA PHE A 15 31.14 17.16 -11.13
C PHE A 15 30.84 16.02 -12.09
N ILE A 16 29.82 16.18 -12.91
CA ILE A 16 29.44 15.25 -13.97
C ILE A 16 29.36 16.02 -15.28
N PHE A 17 30.03 15.50 -16.29
CA PHE A 17 30.13 16.11 -17.62
C PHE A 17 29.34 15.29 -18.64
N PHE A 18 28.52 15.96 -19.44
CA PHE A 18 27.72 15.34 -20.49
C PHE A 18 28.03 15.94 -21.86
N CYS A 19 27.96 15.10 -22.89
CA CYS A 19 28.03 15.46 -24.30
C CYS A 19 26.81 14.88 -25.02
N ASN A 20 26.03 15.70 -25.72
CA ASN A 20 24.85 15.26 -26.48
C ASN A 20 23.93 14.32 -25.66
N GLY A 21 23.72 14.64 -24.37
CA GLY A 21 22.89 13.88 -23.44
C GLY A 21 23.54 12.61 -22.86
N SER A 22 24.74 12.23 -23.31
CA SER A 22 25.48 11.08 -22.77
C SER A 22 26.56 11.54 -21.81
N LYS A 23 26.71 10.85 -20.67
CA LYS A 23 27.82 11.12 -19.74
C LYS A 23 29.15 10.89 -20.47
N MET A 24 30.10 11.81 -20.33
CA MET A 24 31.46 11.67 -20.88
C MET A 24 32.26 10.65 -20.05
N THR A 25 32.00 9.36 -20.24
CA THR A 25 32.73 8.26 -19.59
C THR A 25 33.99 7.90 -20.39
N GLY A 26 35.12 7.67 -19.72
CA GLY A 26 36.34 7.14 -20.34
C GLY A 26 37.33 8.14 -20.95
N LYS A 27 37.12 9.45 -20.80
CA LYS A 27 38.12 10.49 -21.12
C LYS A 27 38.86 10.87 -19.83
N THR A 28 40.18 10.63 -19.77
CA THR A 28 41.01 10.79 -18.56
C THR A 28 40.87 12.16 -17.92
N ASP A 29 40.89 13.23 -18.73
CA ASP A 29 40.88 14.61 -18.21
C ASP A 29 39.59 14.91 -17.43
N PHE A 30 38.42 14.49 -17.94
CA PHE A 30 37.14 14.73 -17.26
C PHE A 30 36.98 13.87 -16.00
N GLN A 31 37.58 12.68 -15.98
CA GLN A 31 37.59 11.81 -14.79
C GLN A 31 38.40 12.43 -13.65
N ASP A 32 39.53 13.08 -13.97
CA ASP A 32 40.33 13.81 -12.99
C ASP A 32 39.56 15.04 -12.44
N TYR A 33 38.75 15.68 -13.29
CA TYR A 33 37.91 16.81 -12.87
C TYR A 33 36.72 16.41 -12.00
N GLU A 34 36.16 15.20 -12.17
CA GLU A 34 34.94 14.77 -11.44
C GLU A 34 35.07 14.89 -9.90
N ASN A 35 36.27 14.67 -9.35
CA ASN A 35 36.52 14.64 -7.90
C ASN A 35 37.51 15.72 -7.44
N SER A 36 37.61 16.84 -8.16
CA SER A 36 38.50 17.94 -7.81
C SER A 36 37.75 19.27 -7.72
N SER A 37 38.37 20.24 -7.04
CA SER A 37 37.78 21.57 -6.87
C SER A 37 37.58 22.25 -8.22
N LEU A 38 36.44 22.93 -8.42
CA LEU A 38 36.18 23.77 -9.60
C LEU A 38 37.37 24.67 -9.94
N LEU A 39 37.97 25.28 -8.92
CA LEU A 39 39.09 26.20 -9.09
C LEU A 39 40.38 25.51 -9.59
N ASP A 40 40.48 24.19 -9.59
CA ASP A 40 41.68 23.48 -10.05
C ASP A 40 41.68 23.25 -11.57
N TRP A 41 40.51 23.29 -12.22
CA TRP A 41 40.36 22.99 -13.66
C TRP A 41 39.54 23.99 -14.47
N ALA A 42 38.83 24.94 -13.83
CA ALA A 42 37.88 25.81 -14.53
C ALA A 42 38.46 26.52 -15.76
N ASP A 43 39.67 27.06 -15.69
CA ASP A 43 40.36 27.75 -16.80
C ASP A 43 40.64 26.86 -18.02
N GLU A 44 40.70 25.54 -17.85
CA GLU A 44 40.97 24.59 -18.93
C GLU A 44 39.68 24.08 -19.59
N ILE A 45 38.52 24.28 -18.95
CA ILE A 45 37.29 23.54 -19.31
C ILE A 45 36.81 23.82 -20.73
N SER A 46 36.93 25.07 -21.20
CA SER A 46 36.47 25.47 -22.53
C SER A 46 37.22 24.74 -23.63
N GLU A 47 38.55 24.67 -23.52
CA GLU A 47 39.42 23.96 -24.46
C GLU A 47 39.15 22.46 -24.43
N LYS A 48 38.99 21.89 -23.23
CA LYS A 48 38.75 20.45 -23.04
C LYS A 48 37.41 20.01 -23.63
N ILE A 49 36.35 20.80 -23.43
CA ILE A 49 35.03 20.53 -24.04
C ILE A 49 35.11 20.67 -25.56
N GLY A 50 35.70 21.75 -26.08
CA GLY A 50 35.86 21.95 -27.51
C GLY A 50 36.62 20.81 -28.19
N THR A 51 37.73 20.38 -27.59
CA THR A 51 38.52 19.22 -28.07
C THR A 51 37.73 17.92 -27.98
N ALA A 52 36.88 17.77 -26.96
CA ALA A 52 36.06 16.59 -26.78
C ALA A 52 34.94 16.47 -27.84
N ILE A 53 34.44 17.60 -28.31
CA ILE A 53 33.35 17.70 -29.30
C ILE A 53 33.91 17.82 -30.73
N TYR A 54 35.15 18.31 -30.87
CA TYR A 54 35.78 18.71 -32.14
C TYR A 54 34.99 19.81 -32.87
N ASP A 55 34.32 20.68 -32.12
CA ASP A 55 33.51 21.78 -32.68
C ASP A 55 33.31 22.88 -31.63
N ASP A 56 32.85 24.03 -32.10
CA ASP A 56 32.22 25.05 -31.26
C ASP A 56 31.00 24.45 -30.54
N PHE A 57 30.71 24.91 -29.33
CA PHE A 57 29.73 24.26 -28.47
C PHE A 57 28.81 25.22 -27.72
N ASN A 58 27.61 24.74 -27.41
CA ASN A 58 26.71 25.36 -26.44
C ASN A 58 26.79 24.61 -25.11
N LEU A 59 26.99 25.34 -24.02
CA LEU A 59 27.19 24.79 -22.67
C LEU A 59 26.01 25.11 -21.75
N SER A 60 25.53 24.12 -20.99
CA SER A 60 24.76 24.37 -19.77
C SER A 60 25.55 24.06 -18.51
N VAL A 61 25.36 24.90 -17.49
CA VAL A 61 25.93 24.73 -16.16
C VAL A 61 24.80 24.60 -15.16
N CYS A 62 24.64 23.41 -14.60
CA CYS A 62 23.72 23.11 -13.49
C CYS A 62 24.54 23.02 -12.20
N GLY A 63 24.39 23.99 -11.32
CA GLY A 63 25.22 24.12 -10.13
C GLY A 63 24.77 25.22 -9.19
N GLU A 64 25.57 25.42 -8.15
CA GLU A 64 25.40 26.51 -7.19
C GLU A 64 25.64 27.86 -7.86
N TYR A 65 25.12 28.92 -7.23
CA TYR A 65 25.24 30.27 -7.77
C TYR A 65 26.70 30.66 -8.09
N PHE A 66 27.62 30.38 -7.15
CA PHE A 66 29.06 30.61 -7.34
C PHE A 66 29.60 29.94 -8.61
N GLU A 67 29.30 28.66 -8.82
CA GLU A 67 29.85 27.87 -9.93
C GLU A 67 29.38 28.42 -11.27
N LYS A 68 28.10 28.80 -11.37
CA LYS A 68 27.48 29.36 -12.57
C LYS A 68 28.09 30.71 -12.94
N GLU A 69 28.25 31.60 -11.97
CA GLU A 69 28.84 32.92 -12.20
C GLU A 69 30.34 32.85 -12.47
N PHE A 70 31.05 31.97 -11.77
CA PHE A 70 32.48 31.79 -11.94
C PHE A 70 32.80 31.19 -13.32
N LEU A 71 32.08 30.14 -13.74
CA LEU A 71 32.26 29.55 -15.07
C LEU A 71 31.87 30.50 -16.20
N GLU A 72 30.82 31.32 -16.03
CA GLU A 72 30.52 32.39 -17.00
C GLU A 72 31.68 33.38 -17.11
N GLY A 73 32.25 33.80 -15.97
CA GLY A 73 33.39 34.69 -15.92
C GLY A 73 34.66 34.09 -16.55
N ILE A 74 34.87 32.79 -16.40
CA ILE A 74 35.98 32.06 -17.03
C ILE A 74 35.76 32.01 -18.55
N ILE A 75 34.58 31.57 -19.00
CA ILE A 75 34.29 31.43 -20.42
C ILE A 75 34.36 32.78 -21.15
N SER A 76 33.95 33.87 -20.51
CA SER A 76 34.06 35.21 -21.10
C SER A 76 35.51 35.67 -21.35
N VAL A 77 36.49 35.06 -20.67
CA VAL A 77 37.92 35.30 -20.85
C VAL A 77 38.49 34.37 -21.93
N TYR A 78 38.18 33.07 -21.88
CA TYR A 78 38.82 32.06 -22.71
C TYR A 78 38.07 31.73 -24.02
N ALA A 79 36.87 32.28 -24.24
CA ALA A 79 36.14 32.18 -25.51
C ALA A 79 36.49 33.32 -26.51
N SER A 80 37.67 33.95 -26.38
CA SER A 80 38.11 35.05 -27.26
C SER A 80 38.32 34.59 -28.71
N GLU A 81 38.46 35.54 -29.64
CA GLU A 81 38.48 35.28 -31.09
C GLU A 81 39.54 34.26 -31.55
N ASP A 82 40.63 34.13 -30.78
CA ASP A 82 41.80 33.28 -31.06
C ASP A 82 41.69 31.84 -30.51
N ALA A 83 40.60 31.49 -29.81
CA ALA A 83 40.41 30.14 -29.28
C ALA A 83 40.17 29.11 -30.41
N ALA A 84 40.78 27.92 -30.28
CA ALA A 84 40.61 26.83 -31.25
C ALA A 84 39.17 26.31 -31.35
N TYR A 85 38.41 26.41 -30.25
CA TYR A 85 36.99 26.08 -30.15
C TYR A 85 36.30 27.12 -29.26
N LYS A 86 35.09 27.54 -29.63
CA LYS A 86 34.34 28.61 -28.97
C LYS A 86 33.10 28.08 -28.27
N CYS A 87 32.88 28.56 -27.04
CA CYS A 87 31.60 28.43 -26.37
C CYS A 87 30.64 29.49 -26.95
N LEU A 88 29.68 29.06 -27.77
CA LEU A 88 28.75 29.92 -28.48
C LEU A 88 27.67 30.51 -27.56
N SER A 89 27.26 29.75 -26.55
CA SER A 89 26.33 30.20 -25.53
C SER A 89 26.51 29.42 -24.23
N LEU A 90 26.24 30.10 -23.11
CA LEU A 90 26.17 29.50 -21.78
C LEU A 90 24.74 29.66 -21.23
N ARG A 91 24.13 28.53 -20.84
CA ARG A 91 22.88 28.49 -20.08
C ARG A 91 23.19 28.17 -18.61
N LYS A 92 22.55 28.90 -17.70
CA LYS A 92 22.58 28.65 -16.26
C LYS A 92 21.33 27.85 -15.88
N GLU A 93 21.51 26.69 -15.29
CA GLU A 93 20.45 25.82 -14.81
C GLU A 93 20.52 25.70 -13.29
N ASN A 94 19.37 25.46 -12.66
CA ASN A 94 19.31 25.16 -11.25
C ASN A 94 19.08 23.66 -11.05
N HIS A 95 19.59 23.10 -9.95
CA HIS A 95 19.31 21.73 -9.55
C HIS A 95 17.83 21.49 -9.31
N ASN A 96 17.28 20.34 -9.67
CA ASN A 96 15.85 20.06 -9.50
C ASN A 96 15.35 20.23 -8.04
N ASN A 97 16.23 20.05 -7.03
CA ASN A 97 15.93 20.36 -5.63
C ASN A 97 16.44 21.77 -5.22
N HIS A 98 15.56 22.77 -5.33
CA HIS A 98 15.86 24.19 -5.09
C HIS A 98 15.75 24.63 -3.62
N ILE A 99 16.52 24.02 -2.70
CA ILE A 99 16.61 24.50 -1.31
C ILE A 99 17.81 25.44 -1.19
N ASP A 100 17.58 26.64 -0.63
CA ASP A 100 18.64 27.61 -0.32
C ASP A 100 19.72 26.99 0.59
N THR A 101 20.98 27.33 0.32
CA THR A 101 22.13 26.77 1.04
C THR A 101 22.08 27.07 2.54
N ASN A 102 21.66 28.27 2.95
CA ASN A 102 21.54 28.60 4.37
C ASN A 102 20.34 27.89 5.02
N ASP A 103 19.24 27.68 4.29
CA ASP A 103 18.12 26.88 4.76
C ASP A 103 18.50 25.41 4.97
N ARG A 104 19.27 24.82 4.04
CA ARG A 104 19.85 23.47 4.22
C ARG A 104 20.68 23.40 5.50
N LEU A 105 21.56 24.37 5.72
CA LEU A 105 22.38 24.42 6.93
C LEU A 105 21.52 24.49 8.21
N ARG A 106 20.53 25.38 8.24
CA ARG A 106 19.62 25.52 9.40
C ARG A 106 18.85 24.24 9.68
N SER A 107 18.31 23.59 8.64
CA SER A 107 17.59 22.31 8.78
C SER A 107 18.50 21.22 9.35
N LEU A 108 19.74 21.09 8.84
CA LEU A 108 20.69 20.11 9.35
C LEU A 108 21.14 20.43 10.78
N GLN A 109 21.32 21.69 11.13
CA GLN A 109 21.61 22.11 12.51
C GLN A 109 20.47 21.78 13.46
N GLY A 110 19.22 22.03 13.05
CA GLY A 110 18.03 21.65 13.82
C GLY A 110 17.90 20.14 14.01
N LEU A 111 18.21 19.35 12.98
CA LEU A 111 18.30 17.90 13.11
C LEU A 111 19.42 17.48 14.07
N ALA A 112 20.62 18.05 13.92
CA ALA A 112 21.74 17.75 14.80
C ALA A 112 21.40 18.06 16.26
N GLU A 113 20.76 19.18 16.54
CA GLU A 113 20.27 19.54 17.87
C GLU A 113 19.22 18.55 18.38
N LYS A 114 18.20 18.22 17.58
CA LYS A 114 17.13 17.27 17.93
C LYS A 114 17.69 15.91 18.36
N TYR A 115 18.77 15.45 17.73
CA TYR A 115 19.40 14.14 18.00
C TYR A 115 20.68 14.21 18.85
N ASN A 116 20.99 15.36 19.47
CA ASN A 116 22.20 15.59 20.28
C ASN A 116 23.52 15.27 19.55
N ILE A 117 23.59 15.60 18.26
CA ILE A 117 24.77 15.41 17.41
C ILE A 117 25.61 16.68 17.46
N SER A 118 26.86 16.55 17.88
CA SER A 118 27.78 17.70 17.98
C SER A 118 28.06 18.32 16.62
N THR A 119 27.83 19.62 16.48
CA THR A 119 28.16 20.35 15.25
C THR A 119 29.64 20.75 15.16
N GLU A 120 30.39 20.79 16.28
CA GLU A 120 31.78 21.30 16.41
C GLU A 120 31.99 22.71 15.79
N PRO A 121 32.99 23.50 16.21
CA PRO A 121 33.23 24.79 15.60
C PRO A 121 33.64 24.61 14.13
N PHE A 122 32.93 25.32 13.25
CA PHE A 122 33.20 25.27 11.82
C PHE A 122 34.41 26.12 11.42
N TYR A 123 35.11 25.66 10.38
CA TYR A 123 36.08 26.46 9.67
C TYR A 123 35.42 27.73 9.14
N LYS A 124 36.02 28.89 9.42
CA LYS A 124 35.62 30.18 8.83
C LYS A 124 36.52 30.50 7.65
N LEU A 125 35.92 31.00 6.57
CA LEU A 125 36.68 31.48 5.42
C LEU A 125 37.55 32.66 5.84
N GLN A 126 38.85 32.61 5.57
CA GLN A 126 39.76 33.73 5.85
C GLN A 126 39.65 34.75 4.71
N VAL A 127 39.19 35.95 5.03
CA VAL A 127 38.94 37.02 4.04
C VAL A 127 39.78 38.24 4.38
N PHE A 128 40.60 38.70 3.44
CA PHE A 128 41.26 40.00 3.55
C PHE A 128 40.45 41.01 2.73
N CYS A 129 40.01 42.09 3.38
CA CYS A 129 39.35 43.18 2.69
C CYS A 129 40.14 44.47 2.88
N LYS A 130 40.55 45.11 1.78
CA LYS A 130 41.31 46.36 1.86
C LYS A 130 40.44 47.52 2.33
N ASN A 131 39.19 47.55 1.89
CA ASN A 131 38.18 48.47 2.41
C ASN A 131 37.42 47.78 3.56
N LYS A 132 37.82 48.07 4.81
CA LYS A 132 37.28 47.39 6.00
C LYS A 132 35.76 47.54 6.18
N ASP A 133 35.13 48.52 5.55
CA ASP A 133 33.68 48.76 5.60
C ASP A 133 32.85 47.71 4.84
N PHE A 134 33.48 46.90 3.97
CA PHE A 134 32.78 45.91 3.13
C PHE A 134 32.57 44.55 3.83
N VAL A 135 33.33 44.24 4.89
CA VAL A 135 33.39 42.88 5.46
C VAL A 135 33.36 42.93 6.98
N GLU A 136 32.17 42.89 7.57
CA GLU A 136 32.01 42.64 9.00
C GLU A 136 32.00 41.13 9.26
N SER A 137 32.91 40.64 10.13
CA SER A 137 33.03 39.21 10.42
C SER A 137 31.72 38.60 10.89
N ASN A 138 31.38 37.39 10.43
CA ASN A 138 30.17 36.68 10.82
C ASN A 138 30.44 35.21 11.17
N ALA A 139 29.40 34.38 11.16
CA ALA A 139 29.53 32.95 11.45
C ALA A 139 30.32 32.17 10.38
N ALA A 140 30.34 32.62 9.12
CA ALA A 140 30.89 31.91 7.96
C ALA A 140 32.30 32.40 7.54
N TYR A 141 32.68 33.64 7.84
CA TYR A 141 34.02 34.13 7.52
C TYR A 141 34.63 34.97 8.64
N VAL A 142 35.95 35.09 8.60
CA VAL A 142 36.75 35.91 9.52
C VAL A 142 37.62 36.86 8.71
N ALA A 143 37.57 38.14 9.07
CA ALA A 143 38.46 39.14 8.50
C ALA A 143 39.90 38.90 9.00
N VAL A 144 40.86 38.83 8.09
CA VAL A 144 42.30 38.76 8.42
C VAL A 144 42.96 40.10 8.12
N ASP A 145 43.94 40.47 8.93
CA ASP A 145 44.62 41.77 8.82
C ASP A 145 45.62 41.83 7.65
N THR A 146 46.04 40.68 7.12
CA THR A 146 47.06 40.61 6.08
C THR A 146 46.65 39.64 4.96
N PRO A 147 47.00 39.94 3.70
CA PRO A 147 46.55 39.14 2.56
C PRO A 147 47.20 37.76 2.50
N GLU A 148 48.35 37.53 3.15
CA GLU A 148 49.17 36.32 2.99
C GLU A 148 48.43 35.04 3.39
N LYS A 149 47.52 35.11 4.37
CA LYS A 149 46.74 33.96 4.87
C LYS A 149 45.31 33.92 4.36
N ALA A 150 44.90 34.91 3.57
CA ALA A 150 43.53 35.02 3.09
C ALA A 150 43.25 33.95 2.03
N PHE A 151 42.09 33.30 2.09
CA PHE A 151 41.58 32.49 0.99
C PHE A 151 40.95 33.36 -0.10
N CYS A 152 40.23 34.41 0.32
CA CYS A 152 39.60 35.39 -0.54
C CYS A 152 40.13 36.79 -0.22
N ILE A 153 40.56 37.52 -1.25
CA ILE A 153 40.96 38.92 -1.14
C ILE A 153 39.87 39.75 -1.82
N VAL A 154 39.39 40.79 -1.15
CA VAL A 154 38.48 41.79 -1.74
C VAL A 154 39.21 43.13 -1.82
N ASP A 155 39.46 43.57 -3.04
CA ASP A 155 40.11 44.84 -3.34
C ASP A 155 39.59 45.41 -4.66
N ASP A 156 39.00 46.60 -4.61
CA ASP A 156 38.52 47.31 -5.81
C ASP A 156 39.70 47.81 -6.68
N ASP A 157 40.88 48.00 -6.07
CA ASP A 157 42.10 48.44 -6.76
C ASP A 157 43.18 47.34 -6.75
N ILE A 158 43.31 46.63 -7.87
CA ILE A 158 44.29 45.55 -8.05
C ILE A 158 45.73 46.05 -8.25
N SER A 159 46.07 47.31 -7.94
CA SER A 159 47.45 47.81 -7.96
C SER A 159 48.42 46.97 -7.11
N ALA A 160 47.92 46.29 -6.07
CA ALA A 160 48.68 45.39 -5.21
C ALA A 160 48.76 43.92 -5.71
N LEU A 161 48.36 43.63 -6.94
CA LEU A 161 48.29 42.26 -7.47
C LEU A 161 49.60 41.46 -7.36
N ALA A 162 50.75 42.12 -7.53
CA ALA A 162 52.05 41.47 -7.38
C ALA A 162 52.31 40.96 -5.94
N ALA A 163 51.75 41.63 -4.93
CA ALA A 163 51.80 41.16 -3.55
C ALA A 163 50.78 40.02 -3.32
N TYR A 164 49.57 40.14 -3.89
CA TYR A 164 48.52 39.11 -3.77
C TYR A 164 48.90 37.77 -4.41
N ARG A 165 49.77 37.77 -5.42
CA ARG A 165 50.35 36.54 -6.00
C ARG A 165 51.16 35.71 -4.99
N LYS A 166 51.62 36.32 -3.90
CA LYS A 166 52.40 35.65 -2.84
C LYS A 166 51.53 35.14 -1.69
N SER A 167 50.22 35.37 -1.71
CA SER A 167 49.32 34.85 -0.67
C SER A 167 48.86 33.43 -0.94
N THR A 168 48.13 32.85 0.03
CA THR A 168 47.35 31.62 -0.13
C THR A 168 46.00 31.84 -0.81
N ALA A 169 45.69 33.07 -1.24
CA ALA A 169 44.39 33.39 -1.79
C ALA A 169 44.15 32.60 -3.07
N ARG A 170 42.93 32.10 -3.21
CA ARG A 170 42.45 31.39 -4.40
C ARG A 170 41.64 32.31 -5.29
N ILE A 171 40.97 33.30 -4.69
CA ILE A 171 40.14 34.28 -5.38
C ILE A 171 40.53 35.68 -4.92
N ILE A 172 40.79 36.56 -5.89
CA ILE A 172 40.96 38.01 -5.70
C ILE A 172 39.76 38.67 -6.38
N LEU A 173 38.80 39.12 -5.59
CA LEU A 173 37.59 39.77 -6.07
C LEU A 173 37.82 41.27 -6.21
N SER A 174 37.61 41.80 -7.42
CA SER A 174 37.71 43.23 -7.71
C SER A 174 36.52 43.71 -8.54
N THR A 175 36.31 45.03 -8.60
CA THR A 175 35.22 45.61 -9.38
C THR A 175 35.64 45.95 -10.82
N SER A 176 34.72 45.74 -11.77
CA SER A 176 34.83 46.18 -13.16
C SER A 176 33.45 46.29 -13.81
N GLU A 177 33.35 46.61 -15.09
CA GLU A 177 32.07 46.68 -15.82
C GLU A 177 31.55 45.31 -16.28
N SER A 178 32.39 44.26 -16.29
CA SER A 178 32.06 42.94 -16.84
C SER A 178 32.38 41.81 -15.86
N ASN A 179 31.69 40.67 -15.98
CA ASN A 179 32.03 39.44 -15.26
C ASN A 179 33.17 38.70 -15.97
N LYS A 180 34.39 38.74 -15.41
CA LYS A 180 35.59 38.09 -15.96
C LYS A 180 36.43 37.46 -14.86
N ALA A 181 36.69 36.17 -14.97
CA ALA A 181 37.55 35.42 -14.07
C ALA A 181 38.77 34.91 -14.84
N GLU A 182 39.97 35.34 -14.43
CA GLU A 182 41.22 35.03 -15.12
C GLU A 182 42.17 34.28 -14.19
N CYS A 183 42.69 33.15 -14.65
CA CYS A 183 43.71 32.40 -13.93
C CYS A 183 45.05 33.16 -14.03
N ILE A 184 45.59 33.56 -12.89
CA ILE A 184 46.86 34.30 -12.82
C ILE A 184 48.05 33.40 -12.47
N GLY A 185 47.89 32.08 -12.49
CA GLY A 185 48.92 31.11 -12.16
C GLY A 185 48.70 30.45 -10.80
N LYS A 186 49.77 29.98 -10.15
CA LYS A 186 49.69 29.29 -8.85
C LYS A 186 50.01 30.25 -7.69
N ASN A 187 49.27 30.10 -6.60
CA ASN A 187 49.47 30.80 -5.33
C ASN A 187 50.62 30.17 -4.52
N ALA A 188 50.84 30.68 -3.30
CA ALA A 188 51.89 30.18 -2.40
C ALA A 188 51.76 28.69 -2.03
N ASP A 189 50.54 28.14 -2.04
CA ASP A 189 50.25 26.73 -1.75
C ASP A 189 50.31 25.83 -3.02
N GLY A 190 50.71 26.38 -4.17
CA GLY A 190 50.75 25.66 -5.44
C GLY A 190 49.39 25.39 -6.08
N LYS A 191 48.31 26.01 -5.57
CA LYS A 191 46.95 25.95 -6.12
C LYS A 191 46.71 27.11 -7.09
N LYS A 192 45.83 26.94 -8.09
CA LYS A 192 45.56 28.04 -9.06
C LYS A 192 45.04 29.29 -8.33
N GLN A 193 45.25 30.47 -8.87
CA GLN A 193 44.76 31.71 -8.30
C GLN A 193 44.03 32.50 -9.37
N TYR A 194 42.93 33.14 -9.01
CA TYR A 194 42.10 33.86 -9.96
C TYR A 194 41.91 35.30 -9.55
N VAL A 195 41.96 36.20 -10.52
CA VAL A 195 41.37 37.54 -10.39
C VAL A 195 39.98 37.48 -10.97
N TRP A 196 38.98 37.75 -10.13
CA TRP A 196 37.59 37.78 -10.53
C TRP A 196 37.09 39.23 -10.50
N LYS A 197 36.97 39.79 -11.69
CA LYS A 197 36.47 41.15 -11.92
C LYS A 197 34.96 41.09 -12.13
N VAL A 198 34.20 41.85 -11.35
CA VAL A 198 32.73 41.79 -11.36
C VAL A 198 32.08 43.18 -11.31
N PRO A 199 30.86 43.35 -11.86
CA PRO A 199 30.08 44.57 -11.69
C PRO A 199 29.95 44.99 -10.23
N ALA A 200 30.19 46.27 -9.93
CA ALA A 200 30.12 46.80 -8.56
C ALA A 200 28.78 46.50 -7.86
N ILE A 201 27.67 46.58 -8.61
CA ILE A 201 26.32 46.28 -8.11
C ILE A 201 26.14 44.80 -7.69
N ARG A 202 26.95 43.88 -8.22
CA ARG A 202 26.91 42.44 -7.95
C ARG A 202 28.01 41.97 -6.99
N LYS A 203 28.91 42.85 -6.56
CA LYS A 203 30.07 42.48 -5.72
C LYS A 203 29.64 41.75 -4.44
N THR A 204 28.64 42.28 -3.73
CA THR A 204 28.15 41.68 -2.47
C THR A 204 27.53 40.31 -2.70
N GLU A 205 26.69 40.18 -3.74
CA GLU A 205 26.04 38.93 -4.10
C GLU A 205 27.07 37.84 -4.46
N ILE A 206 28.07 38.18 -5.28
CA ILE A 206 29.13 37.26 -5.69
C ILE A 206 30.02 36.90 -4.49
N PHE A 207 30.39 37.88 -3.65
CA PHE A 207 31.14 37.61 -2.43
C PHE A 207 30.40 36.63 -1.51
N ASN A 208 29.10 36.84 -1.28
CA ASN A 208 28.29 35.93 -0.48
C ASN A 208 28.27 34.52 -1.09
N SER A 209 28.16 34.40 -2.42
CA SER A 209 28.20 33.08 -3.08
C SER A 209 29.54 32.36 -2.89
N ILE A 210 30.66 33.09 -2.82
CA ILE A 210 31.99 32.51 -2.50
C ILE A 210 31.97 31.96 -1.07
N VAL A 211 31.43 32.73 -0.12
CA VAL A 211 31.30 32.30 1.28
C VAL A 211 30.40 31.06 1.38
N ASP A 212 29.24 31.06 0.72
CA ASP A 212 28.30 29.94 0.72
C ASP A 212 28.98 28.67 0.18
N TYR A 213 29.69 28.78 -0.94
CA TYR A 213 30.32 27.63 -1.60
C TYR A 213 31.50 27.05 -0.82
N PHE A 214 32.45 27.89 -0.38
CA PHE A 214 33.69 27.40 0.26
C PHE A 214 33.58 27.20 1.76
N CYS A 215 32.57 27.80 2.41
CA CYS A 215 32.35 27.64 3.84
C CYS A 215 31.05 26.89 4.12
N VAL A 216 29.89 27.45 3.76
CA VAL A 216 28.59 26.93 4.21
C VAL A 216 28.33 25.51 3.70
N ILE A 217 28.59 25.23 2.42
CA ILE A 217 28.49 23.87 1.85
C ILE A 217 29.44 22.89 2.56
N LYS A 218 30.65 23.32 2.90
CA LYS A 218 31.58 22.50 3.68
C LYS A 218 31.04 22.18 5.08
N GLN A 219 30.38 23.14 5.74
CA GLN A 219 29.70 22.90 7.01
C GLN A 219 28.56 21.91 6.86
N ILE A 220 27.72 22.09 5.83
CA ILE A 220 26.62 21.17 5.49
C ILE A 220 27.12 19.74 5.38
N ARG A 221 28.18 19.50 4.59
CA ARG A 221 28.77 18.15 4.44
C ARG A 221 29.28 17.59 5.76
N THR A 222 29.97 18.43 6.55
CA THR A 222 30.52 18.01 7.84
C THR A 222 29.42 17.61 8.83
N ILE A 223 28.32 18.36 8.89
CA ILE A 223 27.15 17.99 9.71
C ILE A 223 26.49 16.74 9.12
N ALA A 224 26.37 16.67 7.80
CA ALA A 224 25.74 15.55 7.12
C ALA A 224 26.45 14.22 7.35
N ASP A 225 27.78 14.20 7.35
CA ASP A 225 28.56 13.00 7.67
C ASP A 225 28.27 12.50 9.10
N LYS A 226 28.14 13.42 10.04
CA LYS A 226 27.79 13.11 11.44
C LYS A 226 26.36 12.60 11.57
N ILE A 227 25.39 13.25 10.90
CA ILE A 227 23.99 12.78 10.89
C ILE A 227 23.87 11.43 10.19
N SER A 228 24.60 11.20 9.10
CA SER A 228 24.62 9.91 8.39
C SER A 228 25.04 8.77 9.30
N SER A 229 25.98 9.02 10.23
CA SER A 229 26.41 8.04 11.24
C SER A 229 25.30 7.69 12.25
N ALA A 230 24.30 8.55 12.40
CA ALA A 230 23.13 8.39 13.25
C ALA A 230 21.83 8.18 12.44
N TYR A 231 21.89 7.92 11.14
CA TYR A 231 20.71 7.93 10.27
C TYR A 231 19.60 6.96 10.71
N SER A 232 19.96 5.82 11.30
CA SER A 232 19.02 4.79 11.77
C SER A 232 18.16 5.20 12.96
N ILE A 233 18.56 6.22 13.73
CA ILE A 233 17.78 6.72 14.86
C ILE A 233 16.83 7.86 14.48
N LEU A 234 16.98 8.43 13.28
CA LEU A 234 16.07 9.46 12.78
C LEU A 234 14.69 8.85 12.51
N ASP A 235 13.64 9.58 12.85
CA ASP A 235 12.29 9.25 12.40
C ASP A 235 12.16 9.39 10.87
N LYS A 236 11.12 8.79 10.27
CA LYS A 236 10.94 8.79 8.81
C LYS A 236 10.87 10.21 8.21
N GLN A 237 10.29 11.18 8.91
CA GLN A 237 10.17 12.55 8.38
C GLN A 237 11.51 13.25 8.39
N ASP A 238 12.29 13.06 9.45
CA ASP A 238 13.63 13.61 9.56
C ASP A 238 14.62 12.96 8.59
N GLN A 239 14.47 11.66 8.31
CA GLN A 239 15.22 10.98 7.26
C GLN A 239 14.96 11.61 5.88
N LEU A 240 13.71 11.95 5.57
CA LEU A 240 13.34 12.65 4.33
C LEU A 240 13.91 14.08 4.30
N LEU A 241 13.78 14.83 5.40
CA LEU A 241 14.37 16.17 5.52
C LEU A 241 15.88 16.13 5.31
N PHE A 242 16.56 15.24 6.03
CA PHE A 242 18.00 15.04 5.92
C PHE A 242 18.42 14.74 4.48
N THR A 243 17.80 13.73 3.86
CA THR A 243 18.10 13.31 2.49
C THR A 243 17.88 14.46 1.50
N SER A 244 16.81 15.25 1.69
CA SER A 244 16.53 16.40 0.84
C SER A 244 17.58 17.50 1.01
N CYS A 245 18.03 17.77 2.23
CA CYS A 245 19.08 18.75 2.53
C CYS A 245 20.45 18.42 1.92
N ILE A 246 20.72 17.16 1.56
CA ILE A 246 21.99 16.73 0.95
C ILE A 246 21.84 16.21 -0.49
N SER A 247 20.70 16.44 -1.12
CA SER A 247 20.42 16.03 -2.50
C SER A 247 20.17 17.23 -3.41
N VAL A 248 20.73 17.14 -4.62
CA VAL A 248 20.44 18.03 -5.75
C VAL A 248 19.22 17.59 -6.56
N GLU A 249 18.81 16.33 -6.40
CA GLU A 249 17.58 15.79 -6.99
C GLU A 249 16.45 15.77 -5.96
N PRO A 250 15.18 15.86 -6.38
CA PRO A 250 14.05 15.78 -5.47
C PRO A 250 14.01 14.42 -4.76
N VAL A 251 13.58 14.42 -3.51
CA VAL A 251 13.45 13.18 -2.73
C VAL A 251 12.05 12.63 -2.89
N TYR A 252 11.97 11.40 -3.41
CA TYR A 252 10.74 10.66 -3.58
C TYR A 252 10.47 9.78 -2.37
N TYR A 253 9.20 9.63 -2.00
CA TYR A 253 8.79 8.63 -1.01
C TYR A 253 7.39 8.10 -1.33
N ALA A 254 7.15 6.84 -0.98
CA ALA A 254 5.83 6.23 -1.14
C ALA A 254 5.02 6.36 0.15
N ALA A 255 3.70 6.53 0.01
CA ALA A 255 2.77 6.37 1.10
C ALA A 255 2.86 4.95 1.69
N ASP A 256 2.53 4.79 2.97
CA ASP A 256 2.40 3.46 3.55
C ASP A 256 1.20 2.73 2.91
N ILE A 257 1.41 1.47 2.55
CA ILE A 257 0.41 0.66 1.85
C ILE A 257 -0.44 -0.05 2.92
N PRO A 258 -1.79 0.05 2.86
CA PRO A 258 -2.65 -0.67 3.79
C PRO A 258 -2.57 -2.19 3.55
N GLU A 259 -3.05 -2.97 4.53
CA GLU A 259 -3.26 -4.40 4.32
C GLU A 259 -4.28 -4.62 3.18
N LEU A 260 -3.95 -5.52 2.26
CA LEU A 260 -4.77 -5.84 1.09
C LEU A 260 -5.34 -7.25 1.21
N LYS A 261 -6.51 -7.49 0.64
CA LYS A 261 -7.05 -8.85 0.48
C LYS A 261 -6.77 -9.38 -0.92
N ILE A 262 -6.73 -10.70 -1.07
CA ILE A 262 -6.68 -11.33 -2.40
C ILE A 262 -7.84 -10.79 -3.26
N ARG A 263 -7.55 -10.43 -4.53
CA ARG A 263 -8.46 -9.76 -5.50
C ARG A 263 -8.67 -8.26 -5.31
N ASP A 264 -8.12 -7.63 -4.28
CA ASP A 264 -8.10 -6.16 -4.21
C ASP A 264 -7.26 -5.58 -5.36
N THR A 265 -7.44 -4.30 -5.62
CA THR A 265 -6.55 -3.51 -6.48
C THR A 265 -6.19 -2.24 -5.75
N TYR A 266 -4.91 -1.92 -5.69
CA TYR A 266 -4.45 -0.73 -4.97
C TYR A 266 -3.45 0.04 -5.81
N LYS A 267 -3.67 1.35 -5.98
CA LYS A 267 -2.72 2.25 -6.66
C LYS A 267 -1.95 3.03 -5.58
N PRO A 268 -0.64 2.78 -5.40
CA PRO A 268 0.16 3.51 -4.44
C PRO A 268 0.28 4.99 -4.80
N GLU A 269 0.38 5.83 -3.77
CA GLU A 269 0.67 7.25 -3.89
C GLU A 269 2.16 7.48 -3.64
N VAL A 270 2.80 8.25 -4.53
CA VAL A 270 4.19 8.66 -4.43
C VAL A 270 4.24 10.17 -4.35
N TYR A 271 5.09 10.68 -3.47
CA TYR A 271 5.20 12.08 -3.11
C TYR A 271 6.62 12.58 -3.30
N LEU A 272 6.74 13.90 -3.48
CA LEU A 272 8.00 14.62 -3.37
C LEU A 272 8.14 15.20 -1.97
N TYR A 273 9.37 15.31 -1.48
CA TYR A 273 9.66 16.05 -0.27
C TYR A 273 10.38 17.36 -0.62
N PRO A 274 9.92 18.53 -0.13
CA PRO A 274 8.81 18.72 0.83
C PRO A 274 7.41 18.79 0.20
N ASP A 275 7.31 18.86 -1.13
CA ASP A 275 6.05 19.10 -1.84
C ASP A 275 5.20 17.84 -2.06
N LYS A 276 4.03 17.76 -1.41
CA LYS A 276 3.13 16.59 -1.48
C LYS A 276 2.38 16.40 -2.80
N THR A 277 2.65 17.17 -3.85
CA THR A 277 1.86 17.08 -5.09
C THR A 277 2.74 17.16 -6.32
N ALA A 278 3.13 16.02 -6.85
CA ALA A 278 3.59 15.91 -8.22
C ALA A 278 3.10 14.59 -8.81
N ASP A 279 2.65 14.64 -10.07
CA ASP A 279 2.52 13.45 -10.89
C ASP A 279 3.94 13.05 -11.31
N VAL A 280 4.58 12.28 -10.44
CA VAL A 280 5.97 11.87 -10.60
C VAL A 280 6.03 10.62 -11.49
N PRO A 281 6.90 10.58 -12.51
CA PRO A 281 7.20 9.32 -13.18
C PRO A 281 7.98 8.40 -12.23
N PHE A 282 7.31 7.34 -11.76
CA PHE A 282 7.94 6.28 -10.97
C PHE A 282 7.59 4.90 -11.55
N GLN A 283 8.42 3.93 -11.20
CA GLN A 283 8.21 2.52 -11.50
C GLN A 283 8.28 1.71 -10.20
N MET A 284 7.70 0.52 -10.23
CA MET A 284 7.66 -0.38 -9.09
C MET A 284 7.89 -1.81 -9.52
N ASP A 285 8.65 -2.55 -8.71
CA ASP A 285 8.78 -3.99 -8.83
C ASP A 285 8.28 -4.65 -7.54
N SER A 286 7.75 -5.87 -7.64
CA SER A 286 7.52 -6.71 -6.46
C SER A 286 8.69 -7.67 -6.30
N ASP A 287 9.20 -7.81 -5.08
CA ASP A 287 10.20 -8.82 -4.75
C ASP A 287 9.65 -10.27 -4.81
N ASN A 288 8.31 -10.44 -4.79
CA ASN A 288 7.64 -11.73 -4.83
C ASN A 288 6.34 -11.69 -5.63
N THR A 289 6.47 -11.97 -6.93
CA THR A 289 5.36 -11.97 -7.90
C THR A 289 4.35 -13.11 -7.75
N ALA A 290 4.64 -14.11 -6.90
CA ALA A 290 3.69 -15.15 -6.54
C ALA A 290 2.66 -14.65 -5.51
N ILE A 291 3.02 -13.66 -4.70
CA ILE A 291 2.15 -13.03 -3.70
C ILE A 291 1.49 -11.79 -4.28
N LEU A 292 2.26 -10.92 -4.93
CA LEU A 292 1.80 -9.62 -5.42
C LEU A 292 2.31 -9.36 -6.83
N GLU A 293 1.40 -9.19 -7.78
CA GLU A 293 1.76 -8.73 -9.12
C GLU A 293 1.51 -7.23 -9.26
N ILE A 294 2.30 -6.56 -10.10
CA ILE A 294 2.13 -5.15 -10.41
C ILE A 294 1.77 -5.04 -11.89
N ARG A 295 0.67 -4.35 -12.20
CA ARG A 295 0.22 -4.07 -13.57
C ARG A 295 -0.10 -2.59 -13.69
N ASP A 296 0.56 -1.89 -14.60
CA ASP A 296 0.35 -0.46 -14.86
C ASP A 296 0.37 0.42 -13.59
N ASN A 297 1.37 0.21 -12.73
CA ASN A 297 1.51 0.85 -11.41
C ASN A 297 0.33 0.60 -10.43
N VAL A 298 -0.43 -0.48 -10.63
CA VAL A 298 -1.47 -0.96 -9.71
C VAL A 298 -1.05 -2.32 -9.14
N LEU A 299 -1.13 -2.44 -7.81
CA LEU A 299 -0.87 -3.68 -7.09
C LEU A 299 -2.09 -4.61 -7.21
N ALA A 300 -1.84 -5.86 -7.59
CA ALA A 300 -2.81 -6.93 -7.76
C ALA A 300 -2.40 -8.16 -6.93
N PRO A 301 -2.93 -8.32 -5.70
CA PRO A 301 -2.60 -9.44 -4.82
C PRO A 301 -3.13 -10.78 -5.35
N LYS A 302 -2.24 -11.78 -5.41
CA LYS A 302 -2.50 -13.13 -5.93
C LYS A 302 -2.71 -14.17 -4.83
N SER A 303 -1.89 -14.13 -3.78
CA SER A 303 -1.93 -15.09 -2.69
C SER A 303 -1.65 -14.43 -1.35
N ALA A 304 -2.12 -15.05 -0.26
CA ALA A 304 -1.88 -14.55 1.08
C ALA A 304 -0.40 -14.67 1.46
N GLY A 305 0.15 -13.65 2.12
CA GLY A 305 1.56 -13.57 2.48
C GLY A 305 2.05 -12.13 2.54
N THR A 306 3.37 -11.96 2.51
CA THR A 306 4.01 -10.64 2.50
C THR A 306 4.94 -10.54 1.29
N ALA A 307 4.85 -9.45 0.55
CA ALA A 307 5.80 -9.08 -0.50
C ALA A 307 6.22 -7.63 -0.27
N ASN A 308 7.44 -7.26 -0.65
CA ASN A 308 7.86 -5.87 -0.71
C ASN A 308 7.62 -5.31 -2.12
N VAL A 309 7.13 -4.08 -2.16
CA VAL A 309 7.09 -3.26 -3.37
C VAL A 309 8.28 -2.31 -3.32
N ILE A 310 9.15 -2.42 -4.32
CA ILE A 310 10.35 -1.61 -4.49
C ILE A 310 10.02 -0.48 -5.44
N PHE A 311 10.13 0.76 -4.96
CA PHE A 311 9.85 1.97 -5.73
C PHE A 311 11.14 2.58 -6.25
N TYR A 312 11.16 2.93 -7.54
CA TYR A 312 12.35 3.49 -8.18
C TYR A 312 12.02 4.48 -9.30
N THR A 313 12.99 5.33 -9.61
CA THR A 313 13.01 6.16 -10.82
C THR A 313 14.10 5.66 -11.77
N VAL A 314 13.96 6.00 -13.05
CA VAL A 314 15.01 5.78 -14.05
C VAL A 314 15.34 7.13 -14.67
N ILE A 315 16.49 7.69 -14.31
CA ILE A 315 16.97 8.98 -14.81
C ILE A 315 18.25 8.73 -15.59
N ASN A 316 18.31 9.18 -16.84
CA ASN A 316 19.46 8.97 -17.75
C ASN A 316 19.87 7.48 -17.89
N GLY A 317 18.91 6.56 -17.76
CA GLY A 317 19.14 5.12 -17.86
C GLY A 317 19.63 4.46 -16.55
N GLU A 318 19.83 5.21 -15.48
CA GLU A 318 20.21 4.67 -14.17
C GLU A 318 18.98 4.48 -13.28
N LYS A 319 18.85 3.27 -12.72
CA LYS A 319 17.79 2.91 -11.76
C LYS A 319 18.17 3.36 -10.36
N THR A 320 17.37 4.25 -9.78
CA THR A 320 17.54 4.72 -8.40
C THR A 320 16.34 4.29 -7.56
N ILE A 321 16.58 3.38 -6.62
CA ILE A 321 15.57 2.95 -5.64
C ILE A 321 15.44 4.05 -4.59
N PHE A 322 14.21 4.49 -4.31
CA PHE A 322 13.95 5.55 -3.33
C PHE A 322 13.10 5.07 -2.14
N ASP A 323 12.33 3.99 -2.29
CA ASP A 323 11.54 3.44 -1.17
C ASP A 323 11.27 1.94 -1.35
N SER A 324 10.96 1.25 -0.27
CA SER A 324 10.52 -0.14 -0.26
C SER A 324 9.45 -0.33 0.81
N LYS A 325 8.25 -0.75 0.40
CA LYS A 325 7.10 -0.92 1.31
C LYS A 325 6.70 -2.38 1.43
N PRO A 326 6.56 -2.92 2.65
CA PRO A 326 5.93 -4.22 2.83
C PRO A 326 4.45 -4.12 2.51
N VAL A 327 3.93 -5.12 1.79
CA VAL A 327 2.52 -5.29 1.49
C VAL A 327 2.09 -6.61 2.10
N HIS A 328 1.21 -6.51 3.09
CA HIS A 328 0.60 -7.65 3.73
C HIS A 328 -0.70 -8.00 2.99
N VAL A 329 -0.76 -9.22 2.48
CA VAL A 329 -1.91 -9.74 1.76
C VAL A 329 -2.61 -10.78 2.64
N SER A 330 -3.85 -10.50 3.04
CA SER A 330 -4.70 -11.46 3.73
C SER A 330 -5.65 -12.17 2.78
N ASP A 331 -6.11 -13.31 3.27
CA ASP A 331 -7.04 -14.15 2.52
C ASP A 331 -8.50 -13.73 2.72
N ILE A 332 -9.36 -14.04 1.75
CA ILE A 332 -10.81 -13.92 1.89
C ILE A 332 -11.37 -15.29 2.27
N CYS A 333 -11.73 -15.43 3.54
CA CYS A 333 -12.11 -16.68 4.19
C CYS A 333 -13.63 -16.75 4.45
N ILE A 334 -14.20 -17.96 4.52
CA ILE A 334 -15.62 -18.14 4.89
C ILE A 334 -15.79 -17.75 6.36
N GLU A 335 -16.61 -16.73 6.62
CA GLU A 335 -16.93 -16.24 7.97
C GLU A 335 -18.22 -16.87 8.50
N SER A 336 -19.19 -17.17 7.63
CA SER A 336 -20.43 -17.83 8.03
C SER A 336 -20.97 -18.79 6.96
N ILE A 337 -21.65 -19.84 7.43
CA ILE A 337 -22.39 -20.80 6.61
C ILE A 337 -23.85 -20.76 7.05
N THR A 338 -24.75 -20.37 6.15
CA THR A 338 -26.20 -20.36 6.39
C THR A 338 -26.86 -21.50 5.63
N ILE A 339 -27.63 -22.32 6.33
CA ILE A 339 -28.37 -23.45 5.74
C ILE A 339 -29.87 -23.17 5.82
N LYS A 340 -30.58 -23.33 4.71
CA LYS A 340 -32.04 -23.13 4.66
C LYS A 340 -32.74 -24.28 3.93
N PRO A 341 -33.72 -24.94 4.57
CA PRO A 341 -34.10 -24.81 5.99
C PRO A 341 -33.03 -25.39 6.95
N HIS A 342 -32.88 -24.80 8.15
CA HIS A 342 -31.94 -25.27 9.18
C HIS A 342 -32.52 -26.41 10.06
N ARG A 343 -33.82 -26.67 9.93
CA ARG A 343 -34.54 -27.76 10.60
C ARG A 343 -35.54 -28.36 9.60
N LEU A 344 -35.59 -29.69 9.57
CA LEU A 344 -36.46 -30.46 8.70
C LEU A 344 -37.21 -31.50 9.54
N GLU A 345 -38.52 -31.54 9.34
CA GLU A 345 -39.39 -32.61 9.82
C GLU A 345 -39.84 -33.40 8.58
N LEU A 346 -39.48 -34.68 8.53
CA LEU A 346 -39.69 -35.55 7.37
C LEU A 346 -40.39 -36.84 7.80
N ASP A 347 -41.24 -37.37 6.94
CA ASP A 347 -41.74 -38.73 7.08
C ASP A 347 -40.73 -39.74 6.50
N VAL A 348 -40.71 -40.99 6.98
CA VAL A 348 -39.85 -42.04 6.41
C VAL A 348 -40.08 -42.17 4.89
N ASN A 349 -38.98 -42.17 4.12
CA ASN A 349 -38.87 -42.10 2.66
C ASN A 349 -39.12 -40.73 2.01
N GLU A 350 -39.43 -39.68 2.79
CA GLU A 350 -39.53 -38.32 2.25
C GLU A 350 -38.14 -37.78 1.87
N LYS A 351 -38.12 -36.95 0.81
CA LYS A 351 -36.92 -36.27 0.33
C LYS A 351 -37.13 -34.77 0.35
N LYS A 352 -36.14 -34.02 0.83
CA LYS A 352 -36.20 -32.56 0.87
C LYS A 352 -34.86 -31.92 0.55
N SER A 353 -34.89 -30.83 -0.21
CA SER A 353 -33.68 -30.11 -0.60
C SER A 353 -33.34 -29.04 0.43
N ILE A 354 -32.05 -28.83 0.66
CA ILE A 354 -31.52 -27.70 1.44
C ILE A 354 -30.62 -26.84 0.56
N SER A 355 -30.59 -25.55 0.87
CA SER A 355 -29.69 -24.56 0.26
C SER A 355 -28.62 -24.15 1.26
N ILE A 356 -27.38 -24.03 0.79
CA ILE A 356 -26.23 -23.61 1.59
C ILE A 356 -25.68 -22.33 0.98
N ALA A 357 -25.58 -21.28 1.80
CA ALA A 357 -25.00 -20.01 1.42
C ALA A 357 -23.80 -19.69 2.31
N ILE A 358 -22.69 -19.29 1.69
CA ILE A 358 -21.49 -18.82 2.38
C ILE A 358 -21.42 -17.30 2.33
N SER A 359 -20.90 -16.70 3.39
CA SER A 359 -20.56 -15.27 3.43
C SER A 359 -19.14 -15.08 3.96
N PRO A 360 -18.32 -14.22 3.31
CA PRO A 360 -18.60 -13.55 2.04
C PRO A 360 -18.64 -14.53 0.85
N ARG A 361 -19.18 -14.12 -0.32
CA ARG A 361 -19.24 -14.99 -1.51
C ARG A 361 -17.90 -15.09 -2.25
N ASN A 362 -17.10 -14.03 -2.20
CA ASN A 362 -15.84 -13.90 -2.92
C ASN A 362 -14.65 -14.47 -2.15
N VAL A 363 -14.82 -15.62 -1.50
CA VAL A 363 -13.74 -16.33 -0.80
C VAL A 363 -12.72 -16.91 -1.79
N SER A 364 -11.49 -17.13 -1.31
CA SER A 364 -10.44 -17.82 -2.09
C SER A 364 -10.66 -19.33 -2.14
N ASP A 365 -11.16 -19.91 -1.04
CA ASP A 365 -11.48 -21.33 -0.89
C ASP A 365 -12.94 -21.49 -0.41
N SER A 366 -13.80 -21.98 -1.30
CA SER A 366 -15.22 -22.19 -1.04
C SER A 366 -15.57 -23.64 -0.64
N ARG A 367 -14.58 -24.50 -0.42
CA ARG A 367 -14.82 -25.92 -0.13
C ARG A 367 -15.47 -26.12 1.23
N ILE A 368 -16.52 -26.93 1.25
CA ILE A 368 -17.25 -27.35 2.45
C ILE A 368 -17.29 -28.87 2.48
N THR A 369 -17.05 -29.45 3.65
CA THR A 369 -17.30 -30.87 3.93
C THR A 369 -18.53 -31.01 4.82
N TYR A 370 -19.15 -32.19 4.83
CA TYR A 370 -20.28 -32.46 5.70
C TYR A 370 -20.15 -33.79 6.42
N THR A 371 -20.74 -33.87 7.61
CA THR A 371 -20.89 -35.09 8.40
C THR A 371 -22.33 -35.23 8.88
N CYS A 372 -22.77 -36.46 9.15
CA CYS A 372 -24.06 -36.75 9.75
C CYS A 372 -23.86 -37.44 11.10
N SER A 373 -24.63 -37.06 12.11
CA SER A 373 -24.57 -37.72 13.43
C SER A 373 -25.09 -39.16 13.41
N ASP A 374 -26.00 -39.48 12.48
CA ASP A 374 -26.58 -40.82 12.31
C ASP A 374 -27.05 -41.00 10.85
N SER A 375 -26.25 -41.70 10.04
CA SER A 375 -26.54 -41.97 8.63
C SER A 375 -27.66 -42.99 8.41
N ASP A 376 -28.02 -43.77 9.44
CA ASP A 376 -29.12 -44.73 9.35
C ASP A 376 -30.46 -44.01 9.44
N VAL A 377 -30.53 -42.88 10.14
CA VAL A 377 -31.73 -42.02 10.26
C VAL A 377 -31.98 -41.24 8.98
N ALA A 378 -30.97 -40.53 8.47
CA ALA A 378 -31.09 -39.80 7.20
C ALA A 378 -29.76 -39.77 6.43
N SER A 379 -29.87 -39.71 5.11
CA SER A 379 -28.74 -39.63 4.19
C SER A 379 -28.78 -38.35 3.36
N LEU A 380 -27.61 -37.85 2.96
CA LEU A 380 -27.45 -36.64 2.16
C LEU A 380 -26.81 -36.97 0.82
N GLU A 381 -27.46 -36.57 -0.26
CA GLU A 381 -26.95 -36.66 -1.62
C GLU A 381 -26.60 -35.26 -2.13
N ALA A 382 -25.35 -35.04 -2.54
CA ALA A 382 -24.92 -33.82 -3.22
C ALA A 382 -25.13 -33.99 -4.72
N LYS A 383 -25.97 -33.14 -5.32
CA LYS A 383 -26.21 -33.13 -6.76
C LYS A 383 -25.15 -32.30 -7.49
N SER A 384 -24.97 -32.60 -8.78
CA SER A 384 -24.02 -31.88 -9.65
C SER A 384 -24.35 -30.40 -9.86
N ASP A 385 -25.60 -29.99 -9.60
CA ASP A 385 -26.06 -28.60 -9.66
C ASP A 385 -25.77 -27.79 -8.37
N GLY A 386 -25.12 -28.40 -7.38
CA GLY A 386 -24.80 -27.75 -6.09
C GLY A 386 -25.94 -27.80 -5.06
N THR A 387 -27.03 -28.50 -5.35
CA THR A 387 -28.14 -28.71 -4.41
C THR A 387 -27.88 -29.94 -3.54
N PHE A 388 -28.23 -29.87 -2.26
CA PHE A 388 -28.14 -31.00 -1.35
C PHE A 388 -29.54 -31.55 -1.06
N VAL A 389 -29.73 -32.86 -1.21
CA VAL A 389 -31.02 -33.54 -0.97
C VAL A 389 -30.88 -34.49 0.20
N ILE A 390 -31.70 -34.27 1.24
CA ILE A 390 -31.82 -35.15 2.40
C ILE A 390 -32.91 -36.18 2.14
N THR A 391 -32.60 -37.46 2.36
CA THR A 391 -33.56 -38.57 2.32
C THR A 391 -33.72 -39.16 3.72
N ALA A 392 -34.96 -39.22 4.21
CA ALA A 392 -35.30 -39.82 5.49
C ALA A 392 -35.40 -41.35 5.39
N ASN A 393 -34.57 -42.08 6.14
CA ASN A 393 -34.43 -43.53 6.04
C ASN A 393 -35.09 -44.28 7.21
N LYS A 394 -34.93 -43.77 8.43
CA LYS A 394 -35.39 -44.42 9.66
C LYS A 394 -35.87 -43.39 10.67
N VAL A 395 -36.88 -43.75 11.46
CA VAL A 395 -37.40 -42.91 12.55
C VAL A 395 -36.28 -42.57 13.54
N GLY A 396 -36.14 -41.30 13.87
CA GLY A 396 -35.09 -40.80 14.75
C GLY A 396 -34.79 -39.32 14.53
N SER A 397 -33.72 -38.83 15.16
CA SER A 397 -33.20 -37.48 14.93
C SER A 397 -31.73 -37.56 14.56
N CYS A 398 -31.31 -36.80 13.56
CA CYS A 398 -29.91 -36.66 13.19
C CYS A 398 -29.58 -35.19 12.86
N THR A 399 -28.32 -34.83 12.95
CA THR A 399 -27.81 -33.50 12.61
C THR A 399 -26.77 -33.62 11.51
N PHE A 400 -26.98 -32.87 10.42
CA PHE A 400 -25.96 -32.64 9.41
C PHE A 400 -25.12 -31.42 9.79
N GLU A 401 -23.81 -31.61 9.85
CA GLU A 401 -22.84 -30.56 10.13
C GLU A 401 -22.04 -30.26 8.88
N PHE A 402 -22.09 -29.02 8.40
CA PHE A 402 -21.34 -28.53 7.24
C PHE A 402 -20.19 -27.67 7.74
N LYS A 403 -18.96 -28.04 7.39
CA LYS A 403 -17.75 -27.38 7.87
C LYS A 403 -16.94 -26.82 6.71
N ALA A 404 -16.61 -25.54 6.76
CA ALA A 404 -15.65 -24.92 5.84
C ALA A 404 -14.28 -25.55 6.03
N VAL A 405 -13.66 -26.03 4.95
CA VAL A 405 -12.40 -26.79 5.01
C VAL A 405 -11.27 -25.95 5.61
N LYS A 406 -11.18 -24.67 5.20
CA LYS A 406 -10.06 -23.79 5.58
C LYS A 406 -10.25 -23.12 6.95
N THR A 407 -11.44 -22.56 7.21
CA THR A 407 -11.69 -21.78 8.43
C THR A 407 -12.25 -22.61 9.58
N GLY A 408 -12.80 -23.78 9.27
CA GLY A 408 -13.48 -24.62 10.26
C GLY A 408 -14.85 -24.07 10.70
N VAL A 409 -15.36 -22.99 10.10
CA VAL A 409 -16.69 -22.45 10.36
C VAL A 409 -17.75 -23.51 10.06
N VAL A 410 -18.76 -23.61 10.93
CA VAL A 410 -19.76 -24.68 10.90
C VAL A 410 -21.18 -24.11 10.70
N GLY A 411 -21.95 -24.74 9.82
CA GLY A 411 -23.41 -24.63 9.76
C GLY A 411 -24.07 -25.97 10.09
N LYS A 412 -25.24 -25.96 10.74
CA LYS A 412 -25.97 -27.19 11.11
C LYS A 412 -27.38 -27.23 10.53
N CYS A 413 -27.82 -28.44 10.17
CA CYS A 413 -29.20 -28.75 9.82
C CYS A 413 -29.70 -29.91 10.67
N ILE A 414 -30.79 -29.72 11.40
CA ILE A 414 -31.40 -30.75 12.25
C ILE A 414 -32.51 -31.44 11.45
N VAL A 415 -32.51 -32.77 11.45
CA VAL A 415 -33.52 -33.58 10.77
C VAL A 415 -34.21 -34.48 11.79
N GLU A 416 -35.53 -34.39 11.83
CA GLU A 416 -36.39 -35.25 12.64
C GLU A 416 -37.25 -36.09 11.71
N VAL A 417 -37.15 -37.40 11.84
CA VAL A 417 -37.86 -38.36 11.00
C VAL A 417 -38.97 -39.02 11.80
N ALA A 418 -40.21 -38.80 11.35
CA ALA A 418 -41.40 -39.37 11.95
C ALA A 418 -41.89 -40.62 11.20
N SER A 419 -42.62 -41.47 11.91
CA SER A 419 -43.27 -42.64 11.35
C SER A 419 -44.53 -42.24 10.58
N THR A 420 -44.63 -42.69 9.33
CA THR A 420 -45.89 -42.58 8.54
C THR A 420 -47.05 -43.33 9.20
N PHE A 421 -46.76 -44.31 10.05
CA PHE A 421 -47.76 -45.08 10.80
C PHE A 421 -48.34 -44.30 11.99
N SER A 422 -47.52 -43.51 12.71
CA SER A 422 -47.99 -42.76 13.90
C SER A 422 -48.93 -41.61 13.53
N LYS A 423 -48.70 -40.96 12.38
CA LYS A 423 -49.57 -39.90 11.86
C LYS A 423 -50.91 -40.43 11.38
N ARG A 424 -50.90 -41.54 10.61
CA ARG A 424 -52.15 -42.23 10.18
C ARG A 424 -52.97 -42.73 11.37
N THR A 425 -52.35 -43.24 12.43
CA THR A 425 -53.04 -43.65 13.66
C THR A 425 -53.60 -42.45 14.45
N SER A 426 -52.88 -41.33 14.52
CA SER A 426 -53.39 -40.05 15.08
C SER A 426 -54.61 -39.53 14.33
N ASP A 427 -54.49 -39.35 13.01
CA ASP A 427 -55.56 -38.79 12.18
C ASP A 427 -56.80 -39.71 12.18
N SER A 428 -56.58 -41.03 12.15
CA SER A 428 -57.67 -42.01 12.26
C SER A 428 -58.31 -42.00 13.65
N MET A 429 -57.55 -41.88 14.74
CA MET A 429 -58.08 -41.76 16.11
C MET A 429 -58.94 -40.51 16.31
N GLU A 430 -58.55 -39.37 15.73
CA GLU A 430 -59.38 -38.15 15.79
C GLU A 430 -60.69 -38.32 15.00
N TYR A 431 -60.63 -38.99 13.84
CA TYR A 431 -61.82 -39.34 13.05
C TYR A 431 -62.75 -40.29 13.82
N TYR A 432 -62.20 -41.31 14.49
CA TYR A 432 -62.93 -42.21 15.37
C TYR A 432 -63.58 -41.48 16.56
N ARG A 433 -62.86 -40.54 17.19
CA ARG A 433 -63.38 -39.74 18.31
C ARG A 433 -64.56 -38.88 17.89
N LYS A 434 -64.50 -38.23 16.73
CA LYS A 434 -65.61 -37.44 16.16
C LYS A 434 -66.80 -38.33 15.79
N GLY A 435 -66.55 -39.51 15.21
CA GLY A 435 -67.59 -40.49 14.89
C GLY A 435 -68.30 -41.04 16.12
N LEU A 436 -67.56 -41.38 17.19
CA LEU A 436 -68.12 -41.87 18.45
C LEU A 436 -68.96 -40.80 19.15
N LEU A 437 -68.52 -39.53 19.13
CA LEU A 437 -69.27 -38.42 19.72
C LEU A 437 -70.62 -38.24 19.02
N ALA A 438 -70.63 -38.28 17.68
CA ALA A 438 -71.86 -38.19 16.88
C ALA A 438 -72.82 -39.36 17.17
N PHE A 439 -72.29 -40.57 17.34
CA PHE A 439 -73.08 -41.74 17.72
C PHE A 439 -73.74 -41.59 19.10
N VAL A 440 -72.98 -41.18 20.12
CA VAL A 440 -73.50 -40.97 21.48
C VAL A 440 -74.59 -39.89 21.50
N VAL A 441 -74.39 -38.78 20.77
CA VAL A 441 -75.41 -37.72 20.64
C VAL A 441 -76.68 -38.24 19.96
N SER A 442 -76.56 -39.08 18.93
CA SER A 442 -77.71 -39.68 18.24
C SER A 442 -78.48 -40.66 19.14
N VAL A 443 -77.79 -41.49 19.93
CA VAL A 443 -78.43 -42.44 20.84
C VAL A 443 -79.15 -41.73 22.00
N ILE A 444 -78.53 -40.69 22.57
CA ILE A 444 -79.15 -39.89 23.64
C ILE A 444 -80.37 -39.13 23.09
N SER A 445 -80.29 -38.56 21.89
CA SER A 445 -81.43 -37.93 21.21
C SER A 445 -82.57 -38.92 20.95
N GLY A 446 -82.25 -40.15 20.51
CA GLY A 446 -83.22 -41.24 20.35
C GLY A 446 -83.91 -41.61 21.66
N PHE A 447 -83.14 -41.74 22.75
CA PHE A 447 -83.67 -42.07 24.09
C PHE A 447 -84.63 -41.00 24.63
N ILE A 448 -84.31 -39.72 24.44
CA ILE A 448 -85.20 -38.60 24.81
C ILE A 448 -86.50 -38.65 24.00
N THR A 449 -86.44 -39.05 22.73
CA THR A 449 -87.63 -39.17 21.86
C THR A 449 -88.53 -40.35 22.25
N VAL A 450 -87.93 -41.46 22.68
CA VAL A 450 -88.66 -42.66 23.19
C VAL A 450 -89.36 -42.37 24.52
N LEU A 451 -88.78 -41.55 25.39
CA LEU A 451 -89.41 -41.08 26.63
C LEU A 451 -90.66 -40.21 26.39
N ILE A 452 -90.81 -39.63 25.18
CA ILE A 452 -91.91 -38.73 24.83
C ILE A 452 -93.03 -39.45 24.04
N ASN A 453 -92.76 -40.59 23.38
CA ASN A 453 -93.78 -41.32 22.60
C ASN A 453 -93.51 -42.84 22.45
N PRO A 454 -94.29 -43.74 23.09
CA PRO A 454 -93.97 -45.17 23.21
C PRO A 454 -94.30 -46.06 21.98
N PHE A 455 -94.84 -45.54 20.87
CA PHE A 455 -95.26 -46.36 19.72
C PHE A 455 -94.25 -46.45 18.55
N GLY A 456 -93.03 -45.93 18.70
CA GLY A 456 -92.01 -45.87 17.62
C GLY A 456 -91.01 -47.03 17.54
N PHE A 457 -91.31 -48.21 18.10
CA PHE A 457 -90.29 -49.25 18.39
C PHE A 457 -89.64 -49.92 17.16
N VAL A 458 -90.30 -49.97 15.99
CA VAL A 458 -89.84 -50.81 14.86
C VAL A 458 -88.76 -50.13 13.99
N PHE A 459 -88.75 -48.80 13.90
CA PHE A 459 -87.74 -48.08 13.10
C PHE A 459 -86.36 -48.02 13.78
N PHE A 460 -86.29 -48.12 15.11
CA PHE A 460 -85.04 -48.01 15.86
C PHE A 460 -84.21 -49.30 15.88
N ILE A 461 -84.86 -50.48 15.85
CA ILE A 461 -84.14 -51.76 15.76
C ILE A 461 -83.41 -51.89 14.42
N ALA A 462 -84.05 -51.48 13.32
CA ALA A 462 -83.43 -51.48 11.99
C ALA A 462 -82.24 -50.51 11.91
N ALA A 463 -82.37 -49.29 12.48
CA ALA A 463 -81.29 -48.32 12.54
C ALA A 463 -80.12 -48.80 13.42
N GLY A 464 -80.41 -49.45 14.55
CA GLY A 464 -79.39 -50.03 15.44
C GLY A 464 -78.63 -51.18 14.79
N ILE A 465 -79.31 -52.06 14.04
CA ILE A 465 -78.68 -53.15 13.29
C ILE A 465 -77.82 -52.61 12.14
N CYS A 466 -78.29 -51.59 11.41
CA CYS A 466 -77.50 -50.92 10.37
C CYS A 466 -76.25 -50.24 10.94
N ALA A 467 -76.38 -49.54 12.08
CA ALA A 467 -75.25 -48.92 12.75
C ALA A 467 -74.24 -49.96 13.25
N TYR A 468 -74.72 -51.07 13.84
CA TYR A 468 -73.87 -52.19 14.27
C TYR A 468 -73.11 -52.81 13.09
N ASN A 469 -73.79 -53.07 11.98
CA ASN A 469 -73.16 -53.66 10.79
C ASN A 469 -72.15 -52.70 10.14
N MET A 470 -72.41 -51.39 10.15
CA MET A 470 -71.49 -50.37 9.65
C MET A 470 -70.24 -50.27 10.55
N LEU A 471 -70.42 -50.27 11.88
CA LEU A 471 -69.31 -50.27 12.86
C LEU A 471 -68.50 -51.56 12.81
N LYS A 472 -69.15 -52.71 12.60
CA LYS A 472 -68.49 -54.01 12.41
C LYS A 472 -67.67 -54.05 11.13
N ALA A 473 -68.20 -53.54 10.01
CA ALA A 473 -67.46 -53.45 8.75
C ALA A 473 -66.26 -52.50 8.85
N LEU A 474 -66.40 -51.37 9.55
CA LEU A 474 -65.28 -50.46 9.83
C LEU A 474 -64.21 -51.10 10.73
N ALA A 475 -64.61 -51.83 11.77
CA ALA A 475 -63.69 -52.53 12.67
C ALA A 475 -62.90 -53.64 11.95
N LEU A 476 -63.55 -54.38 11.04
CA LEU A 476 -62.87 -55.38 10.21
C LEU A 476 -61.86 -54.75 9.25
N LYS A 477 -62.23 -53.65 8.57
CA LYS A 477 -61.33 -52.95 7.65
C LYS A 477 -60.10 -52.38 8.37
N HIS A 478 -60.28 -51.87 9.59
CA HIS A 478 -59.18 -51.39 10.44
C HIS A 478 -58.26 -52.51 10.92
N LEU A 479 -58.76 -53.75 11.04
CA LEU A 479 -57.99 -54.96 11.35
C LEU A 479 -57.15 -55.44 10.16
N GLU A 480 -57.69 -55.36 8.94
CA GLU A 480 -56.98 -55.71 7.70
C GLU A 480 -55.83 -54.74 7.38
N GLU A 481 -56.03 -53.44 7.58
CA GLU A 481 -55.02 -52.42 7.25
C GLU A 481 -53.86 -52.34 8.27
N ASN A 482 -54.06 -52.77 9.54
CA ASN A 482 -53.10 -52.57 10.64
C ASN A 482 -52.32 -53.82 11.08
N LYS A 483 -52.40 -54.95 10.36
CA LYS A 483 -51.71 -56.23 10.65
C LYS A 483 -51.29 -56.41 12.13
N CYS A 484 -52.28 -56.74 12.97
CA CYS A 484 -52.14 -57.29 14.33
C CYS A 484 -51.14 -56.59 15.27
N LYS A 485 -51.62 -55.68 16.13
CA LYS A 485 -50.97 -55.45 17.45
C LYS A 485 -51.86 -54.98 18.60
N ASN A 486 -53.12 -54.61 18.38
CA ASN A 486 -54.05 -54.24 19.47
C ASN A 486 -55.44 -54.87 19.31
N THR A 487 -55.48 -56.20 19.33
CA THR A 487 -56.70 -57.00 19.26
C THR A 487 -57.66 -56.70 20.41
N TYR A 488 -57.15 -56.28 21.57
CA TYR A 488 -57.94 -56.02 22.78
C TYR A 488 -58.87 -54.80 22.68
N THR A 489 -58.43 -53.73 22.03
CA THR A 489 -59.23 -52.49 21.92
C THR A 489 -60.41 -52.68 20.98
N VAL A 490 -60.20 -53.40 19.88
CA VAL A 490 -61.26 -53.73 18.92
C VAL A 490 -62.25 -54.75 19.52
N LEU A 491 -61.76 -55.75 20.27
CA LEU A 491 -62.64 -56.65 21.02
C LEU A 491 -63.47 -55.92 22.08
N ALA A 492 -62.89 -54.97 22.80
CA ALA A 492 -63.60 -54.20 23.83
C ALA A 492 -64.69 -53.30 23.23
N ILE A 493 -64.44 -52.67 22.07
CA ILE A 493 -65.43 -51.87 21.36
C ILE A 493 -66.56 -52.75 20.80
N LEU A 494 -66.22 -53.90 20.20
CA LEU A 494 -67.22 -54.87 19.72
C LEU A 494 -68.05 -55.44 20.88
N ALA A 495 -67.44 -55.71 22.03
CA ALA A 495 -68.14 -56.20 23.22
C ALA A 495 -69.05 -55.13 23.84
N ALA A 496 -68.59 -53.87 23.94
CA ALA A 496 -69.42 -52.78 24.42
C ALA A 496 -70.61 -52.49 23.49
N LEU A 497 -70.40 -52.52 22.17
CA LEU A 497 -71.48 -52.42 21.17
C LEU A 497 -72.44 -53.60 21.25
N PHE A 498 -71.94 -54.82 21.49
CA PHE A 498 -72.79 -56.00 21.68
C PHE A 498 -73.64 -55.89 22.94
N VAL A 499 -73.10 -55.39 24.05
CA VAL A 499 -73.86 -55.16 25.31
C VAL A 499 -74.92 -54.07 25.10
N ILE A 500 -74.59 -52.97 24.42
CA ILE A 500 -75.55 -51.89 24.16
C ILE A 500 -76.70 -52.36 23.26
N VAL A 501 -76.40 -53.12 22.19
CA VAL A 501 -77.42 -53.69 21.31
C VAL A 501 -78.28 -54.71 22.06
N SER A 502 -77.68 -55.55 22.91
CA SER A 502 -78.39 -56.51 23.78
C SER A 502 -79.31 -55.86 24.81
N MET A 503 -79.05 -54.60 25.21
CA MET A 503 -79.89 -53.87 26.16
C MET A 503 -81.02 -53.08 25.46
N THR A 504 -80.97 -52.94 24.13
CA THR A 504 -81.99 -52.25 23.31
C THR A 504 -82.94 -53.18 22.57
N ILE A 505 -82.61 -54.47 22.43
CA ILE A 505 -83.53 -55.54 22.03
C ILE A 505 -84.23 -56.04 23.29
#